data_AF-A0A2T0AH40-F1
#
_entry.id   AF-A0A2T0AH40-F1
#
_cell.length_a   1.000
_cell.length_b   1.000
_cell.length_c   1.000
_cell.angle_alpha   90.00
_cell.angle_beta   90.00
_cell.angle_gamma   90.00
#
_symmetry.space_group_name_H-M   'P 1'
#
loop_
_entity.id
_entity.type
_entity.pdbx_description
1 polymer ?
#
loop_
_entity_poly.entity_id
_entity_poly.type
_entity_poly.pdbx_seq_one_letter_code
_entity_poly.pdbx_strand_id
1 'polypeptide(L)'
;LSPTSASLGLGRPSSGKARRSHPRESSGAYQLFDAKQVQVFREAFSLIDQDNDGIISEADLRGLLASLGQQPSPRLIHSLLHAQPLSAPPSSTPLPINFTTFVTLLASHLSPLSPEQEMLEAFACFDEKNEGFVRGGEVREWLGGTGDRMSEKEIDRLLHAPFYDPKTDLFNYRLWCSTLRVTDVDE
;
A
#
# COMPACT_ATOMS: atom_id res chain seq x y z
N LEU A 1 -54.75 60.10 -0.42
CA LEU A 1 -54.85 58.67 -0.78
C LEU A 1 -53.44 58.13 -0.93
N SER A 2 -52.94 57.43 0.09
CA SER A 2 -52.02 56.28 0.04
C SER A 2 -51.62 55.91 1.48
N PRO A 3 -51.47 54.61 1.81
CA PRO A 3 -51.48 54.09 3.19
C PRO A 3 -50.07 53.80 3.76
N THR A 4 -50.01 53.77 5.10
CA THR A 4 -49.35 52.80 6.04
C THR A 4 -48.52 51.64 5.45
N SER A 5 -47.48 51.06 6.05
CA SER A 5 -47.07 50.92 7.47
C SER A 5 -45.65 50.32 7.57
N ALA A 6 -45.11 50.33 8.80
CA ALA A 6 -43.90 49.67 9.33
C ALA A 6 -43.73 48.18 8.93
N SER A 7 -42.61 47.45 9.13
CA SER A 7 -41.71 47.39 10.28
C SER A 7 -40.51 46.44 10.02
N LEU A 8 -39.37 46.75 10.63
CA LEU A 8 -38.34 45.89 11.24
C LEU A 8 -38.19 44.40 10.85
N GLY A 9 -36.97 43.97 10.51
CA GLY A 9 -36.60 42.55 10.50
C GLY A 9 -35.16 42.21 10.07
N LEU A 10 -34.26 42.16 11.06
CA LEU A 10 -33.05 41.31 11.24
C LEU A 10 -32.15 40.94 10.03
N GLY A 11 -30.86 41.28 10.18
CA GLY A 11 -29.79 40.70 9.39
C GLY A 11 -29.50 39.23 9.69
N ARG A 12 -28.97 38.54 8.68
CA ARG A 12 -27.99 37.44 8.75
C ARG A 12 -27.57 37.07 7.32
N PRO A 13 -26.32 37.31 6.88
CA PRO A 13 -25.78 36.55 5.76
C PRO A 13 -25.46 35.13 6.23
N SER A 14 -25.94 34.15 5.47
CA SER A 14 -25.74 32.72 5.69
C SER A 14 -24.24 32.39 5.69
N SER A 15 -23.77 31.80 6.79
CA SER A 15 -22.46 31.15 6.85
C SER A 15 -22.53 29.83 6.07
N GLY A 16 -22.34 29.91 4.75
CA GLY A 16 -21.91 28.77 3.96
C GLY A 16 -20.39 28.72 4.03
N LYS A 17 -19.83 27.94 4.97
CA LYS A 17 -18.39 27.62 4.99
C LYS A 17 -18.03 27.01 3.64
N ALA A 18 -17.36 27.80 2.80
CA ALA A 18 -16.66 27.31 1.63
C ALA A 18 -15.71 26.20 2.10
N ARG A 19 -16.01 24.96 1.72
CA ARG A 19 -15.07 23.83 1.84
C ARG A 19 -13.85 24.27 1.03
N ARG A 20 -12.79 24.62 1.74
CA ARG A 20 -11.47 24.85 1.15
C ARG A 20 -11.09 23.55 0.46
N SER A 21 -11.24 23.53 -0.86
CA SER A 21 -10.63 22.54 -1.71
C SER A 21 -9.14 22.65 -1.46
N HIS A 22 -8.61 21.76 -0.62
CA HIS A 22 -7.18 21.53 -0.57
C HIS A 22 -6.73 21.27 -2.01
N PRO A 23 -5.65 21.92 -2.47
CA PRO A 23 -5.03 21.54 -3.74
C PRO A 23 -4.82 20.03 -3.65
N ARG A 24 -5.46 19.27 -4.55
CA ARG A 24 -5.12 17.88 -4.75
C ARG A 24 -3.69 17.91 -5.25
N GLU A 25 -2.73 17.81 -4.32
CA GLU A 25 -1.42 17.27 -4.64
C GLU A 25 -1.72 15.93 -5.29
N SER A 26 -1.62 15.92 -6.62
CA SER A 26 -1.70 14.73 -7.42
C SER A 26 -0.52 13.88 -7.01
N SER A 27 -0.69 13.10 -5.94
CA SER A 27 0.27 12.13 -5.47
C SER A 27 0.65 11.26 -6.67
N GLY A 28 1.91 11.36 -7.12
CA GLY A 28 2.43 10.61 -8.26
C GLY A 28 2.20 9.10 -8.15
N ALA A 29 1.89 8.61 -6.94
CA ALA A 29 1.38 7.28 -6.64
C ALA A 29 0.27 6.79 -7.59
N TYR A 30 -0.65 7.66 -8.01
CA TYR A 30 -1.70 7.28 -8.97
C TYR A 30 -1.19 6.96 -10.38
N GLN A 31 0.01 7.42 -10.75
CA GLN A 31 0.65 7.14 -12.04
C GLN A 31 1.50 5.86 -12.01
N LEU A 32 1.78 5.31 -10.82
CA LEU A 32 2.54 4.06 -10.67
C LEU A 32 1.68 2.82 -10.96
N PHE A 33 0.36 2.95 -11.00
CA PHE A 33 -0.56 1.81 -11.09
C PHE A 33 -1.46 1.90 -12.32
N ASP A 34 -1.71 0.75 -12.93
CA ASP A 34 -2.64 0.64 -14.05
C ASP A 34 -4.09 0.84 -13.60
N ALA A 35 -4.97 1.21 -14.54
CA ALA A 35 -6.39 1.44 -14.27
C ALA A 35 -7.08 0.22 -13.60
N LYS A 36 -6.62 -1.00 -13.91
CA LYS A 36 -7.11 -2.23 -13.28
C LYS A 36 -6.68 -2.34 -11.81
N GLN A 37 -5.43 -2.02 -11.48
CA GLN A 37 -4.94 -2.03 -10.11
C GLN A 37 -5.62 -0.96 -9.26
N VAL A 38 -5.82 0.24 -9.83
CA VAL A 38 -6.59 1.31 -9.17
C VAL A 38 -8.02 0.86 -8.87
N GLN A 39 -8.64 0.08 -9.74
CA GLN A 39 -9.98 -0.49 -9.51
C GLN A 39 -9.98 -1.48 -8.34
N VAL A 40 -9.01 -2.40 -8.29
CA VAL A 40 -8.85 -3.34 -7.16
C VAL A 40 -8.63 -2.59 -5.85
N PHE A 41 -7.81 -1.54 -5.86
CA PHE A 41 -7.60 -0.72 -4.66
C PHE A 41 -8.86 0.01 -4.21
N ARG A 42 -9.74 0.42 -5.14
CA ARG A 42 -11.05 1.00 -4.78
C ARG A 42 -11.95 -0.03 -4.14
N GLU A 43 -11.98 -1.24 -4.67
CA GLU A 43 -12.79 -2.34 -4.12
C GLU A 43 -12.28 -2.73 -2.73
N ALA A 44 -10.96 -2.91 -2.57
CA ALA A 44 -10.34 -3.15 -1.27
C ALA A 44 -10.63 -2.01 -0.28
N PHE A 45 -10.53 -0.74 -0.71
CA PHE A 45 -10.86 0.40 0.14
C PHE A 45 -12.33 0.37 0.59
N SER A 46 -13.25 0.05 -0.32
CA SER A 46 -14.69 -0.05 -0.02
C SER A 46 -15.03 -1.23 0.89
N LEU A 47 -14.21 -2.29 0.92
CA LEU A 47 -14.36 -3.39 1.86
C LEU A 47 -13.91 -3.02 3.27
N ILE A 48 -12.94 -2.10 3.38
CA ILE A 48 -12.44 -1.62 4.66
C ILE A 48 -13.36 -0.54 5.22
N ASP A 49 -13.70 0.47 4.40
CA ASP A 49 -14.57 1.60 4.72
C ASP A 49 -16.05 1.15 4.83
N GLN A 50 -16.46 0.69 6.03
CA GLN A 50 -17.78 0.10 6.23
C GLN A 50 -18.89 1.16 6.23
N ASP A 51 -18.59 2.36 6.70
CA ASP A 51 -19.56 3.46 6.76
C ASP A 51 -19.57 4.33 5.48
N ASN A 52 -18.66 4.06 4.55
CA ASN A 52 -18.52 4.73 3.26
C ASN A 52 -18.32 6.25 3.40
N ASP A 53 -17.67 6.69 4.47
CA ASP A 53 -17.38 8.11 4.71
C ASP A 53 -16.14 8.59 3.93
N GLY A 54 -15.41 7.65 3.29
CA GLY A 54 -14.21 7.89 2.50
C GLY A 54 -12.92 7.97 3.32
N ILE A 55 -12.96 7.57 4.60
CA ILE A 55 -11.88 7.63 5.57
C ILE A 55 -11.84 6.34 6.38
N ILE A 56 -10.72 5.61 6.32
CA ILE A 56 -10.55 4.41 7.15
C ILE A 56 -10.35 4.82 8.62
N SER A 57 -11.32 4.45 9.46
CA SER A 57 -11.29 4.69 10.91
C SER A 57 -10.81 3.46 11.71
N GLU A 58 -10.64 3.63 13.02
CA GLU A 58 -10.35 2.52 13.93
C GLU A 58 -11.46 1.46 13.91
N ALA A 59 -12.71 1.91 13.81
CA ALA A 59 -13.87 1.04 13.80
C ALA A 59 -13.90 0.17 12.53
N ASP A 60 -13.53 0.74 11.39
CA ASP A 60 -13.45 0.05 10.10
C ASP A 60 -12.41 -1.06 10.10
N LEU A 61 -11.19 -0.75 10.56
CA LEU A 61 -10.11 -1.75 10.66
C LEU A 61 -10.47 -2.86 11.66
N ARG A 62 -11.12 -2.51 12.77
CA ARG A 62 -11.60 -3.50 13.74
C ARG A 62 -12.69 -4.38 13.14
N GLY A 63 -13.62 -3.79 12.40
CA GLY A 63 -14.68 -4.50 11.68
C GLY A 63 -14.12 -5.45 10.63
N LEU A 64 -13.18 -4.98 9.80
CA LEU A 64 -12.50 -5.78 8.79
C LEU A 64 -11.76 -6.99 9.42
N LEU A 65 -10.92 -6.74 10.42
CA LEU A 65 -10.13 -7.81 11.05
C LEU A 65 -11.03 -8.81 11.79
N ALA A 66 -12.14 -8.35 12.37
CA ALA A 66 -13.16 -9.24 12.93
C ALA A 66 -13.86 -10.08 11.85
N SER A 67 -14.17 -9.50 10.67
CA SER A 67 -14.72 -10.22 9.52
C SER A 67 -13.77 -11.29 8.97
N LEU A 68 -12.45 -11.08 9.10
CA LEU A 68 -11.41 -12.05 8.77
C LEU A 68 -11.18 -13.10 9.89
N GLY A 69 -11.99 -13.09 10.94
CA GLY A 69 -11.87 -14.02 12.08
C GLY A 69 -10.67 -13.74 12.98
N GLN A 70 -9.98 -12.62 12.80
CA GLN A 70 -8.88 -12.20 13.65
C GLN A 70 -9.39 -11.33 14.80
N GLN A 71 -8.79 -11.47 15.98
CA GLN A 71 -9.00 -10.56 17.11
C GLN A 71 -7.90 -9.48 17.05
N PRO A 72 -8.17 -8.30 16.48
CA PRO A 72 -7.16 -7.28 16.35
C PRO A 72 -6.69 -6.79 17.71
N SER A 73 -5.38 -6.79 17.94
CA SER A 73 -4.81 -6.13 19.11
C SER A 73 -4.88 -4.60 18.94
N PRO A 74 -5.12 -3.83 20.02
CA PRO A 74 -5.12 -2.36 19.94
C PRO A 74 -3.81 -1.80 19.38
N ARG A 75 -2.69 -2.51 19.60
CA ARG A 75 -1.37 -2.15 19.06
C ARG A 75 -1.31 -2.26 17.54
N LEU A 76 -1.88 -3.32 16.97
CA LEU A 76 -1.91 -3.52 15.52
C LEU A 76 -2.78 -2.46 14.85
N ILE A 77 -3.97 -2.20 15.38
CA ILE A 77 -4.87 -1.16 14.86
C ILE A 77 -4.19 0.22 14.92
N HIS A 78 -3.58 0.55 16.06
CA HIS A 78 -2.84 1.79 16.21
C HIS A 78 -1.68 1.86 15.20
N SER A 79 -0.95 0.77 14.97
CA SER A 79 0.12 0.73 13.98
C SER A 79 -0.39 0.95 12.55
N LEU A 80 -1.57 0.41 12.20
CA LEU A 80 -2.15 0.57 10.87
C LEU A 80 -2.70 1.99 10.65
N LEU A 81 -3.35 2.59 11.66
CA LEU A 81 -3.86 3.96 11.58
C LEU A 81 -2.74 5.01 11.53
N HIS A 82 -1.61 4.71 12.17
CA HIS A 82 -0.43 5.57 12.14
C HIS A 82 0.58 5.13 11.08
N ALA A 83 0.20 4.24 10.16
CA ALA A 83 1.02 3.92 9.01
C ALA A 83 1.14 5.19 8.17
N GLN A 84 2.36 5.73 8.11
CA GLN A 84 2.69 6.87 7.26
C GLN A 84 3.49 6.37 6.05
N PRO A 85 3.31 6.99 4.87
CA PRO A 85 4.17 6.70 3.73
C PRO A 85 5.62 6.95 4.12
N LEU A 86 6.54 6.09 3.68
CA LEU A 86 7.98 6.23 3.95
C LEU A 86 8.56 7.58 3.49
N SER A 87 7.88 8.25 2.55
CA SER A 87 8.23 9.57 2.02
C SER A 87 7.73 10.75 2.88
N ALA A 88 6.87 10.50 3.88
CA ALA A 88 6.32 11.55 4.73
C ALA A 88 7.31 11.91 5.87
N PRO A 89 7.53 13.20 6.16
CA PRO A 89 8.40 13.60 7.26
C PRO A 89 7.81 13.18 8.62
N PRO A 90 8.65 12.81 9.60
CA PRO A 90 8.22 12.28 10.91
C PRO A 90 7.46 13.30 11.78
N SER A 91 7.30 14.53 11.32
CA SER A 91 6.57 15.61 11.99
C SER A 91 5.18 15.85 11.41
N SER A 92 4.71 14.99 10.49
CA SER A 92 3.38 15.14 9.91
C SER A 92 2.33 14.59 10.88
N THR A 93 1.33 15.40 11.21
CA THR A 93 0.17 14.99 12.01
C THR A 93 -0.46 13.74 11.38
N PRO A 94 -0.90 12.73 12.15
CA PRO A 94 -1.59 11.57 11.60
C PRO A 94 -2.81 12.06 10.81
N LEU A 95 -2.71 12.00 9.48
CA LEU A 95 -3.80 12.38 8.60
C LEU A 95 -4.76 11.19 8.50
N PRO A 96 -6.06 11.46 8.38
CA PRO A 96 -7.03 10.39 8.12
C PRO A 96 -6.66 9.64 6.83
N ILE A 97 -6.73 8.31 6.88
CA ILE A 97 -6.41 7.45 5.74
C ILE A 97 -7.59 7.49 4.77
N ASN A 98 -7.60 8.49 3.89
CA ASN A 98 -8.50 8.53 2.75
C ASN A 98 -7.95 7.69 1.59
N PHE A 99 -8.73 7.48 0.54
CA PHE A 99 -8.34 6.66 -0.61
C PHE A 99 -6.99 7.10 -1.24
N THR A 100 -6.71 8.40 -1.34
CA THR A 100 -5.42 8.89 -1.86
C THR A 100 -4.26 8.53 -0.94
N THR A 101 -4.43 8.67 0.38
CA THR A 101 -3.42 8.26 1.35
C THR A 101 -3.22 6.75 1.30
N PHE A 102 -4.29 5.96 1.20
CA PHE A 102 -4.24 4.50 1.07
C PHE A 102 -3.45 4.05 -0.17
N VAL A 103 -3.74 4.61 -1.34
CA VAL A 103 -2.99 4.32 -2.58
C VAL A 103 -1.53 4.79 -2.46
N THR A 104 -1.27 5.90 -1.77
CA THR A 104 0.11 6.38 -1.54
C THR A 104 0.87 5.49 -0.57
N LEU A 105 0.22 4.95 0.46
CA LEU A 105 0.78 3.96 1.37
C LEU A 105 1.12 2.67 0.61
N LEU A 106 0.17 2.15 -0.17
CA LEU A 106 0.38 0.99 -1.03
C LEU A 106 1.51 1.24 -2.02
N ALA A 107 1.53 2.40 -2.69
CA ALA A 107 2.64 2.81 -3.55
C ALA A 107 3.96 2.83 -2.80
N SER A 108 4.05 3.35 -1.57
CA SER A 108 5.31 3.33 -0.82
C SER A 108 5.76 1.94 -0.39
N HIS A 109 4.82 0.99 -0.23
CA HIS A 109 5.11 -0.41 0.10
C HIS A 109 5.38 -1.27 -1.15
N LEU A 110 4.79 -0.94 -2.30
CA LEU A 110 4.91 -1.66 -3.57
C LEU A 110 6.00 -1.06 -4.49
N SER A 111 6.30 0.23 -4.36
CA SER A 111 7.37 0.93 -5.09
C SER A 111 8.78 0.37 -4.92
N PRO A 112 9.17 -0.33 -3.83
CA PRO A 112 10.46 -1.00 -3.80
C PRO A 112 10.50 -2.31 -4.60
N LEU A 113 9.39 -2.81 -5.13
CA LEU A 113 9.40 -3.98 -6.00
C LEU A 113 9.67 -3.52 -7.43
N SER A 114 10.85 -3.84 -7.94
CA SER A 114 11.19 -3.67 -9.35
C SER A 114 10.16 -4.40 -10.23
N PRO A 115 9.88 -3.92 -11.45
CA PRO A 115 9.06 -4.66 -12.42
C PRO A 115 9.52 -6.11 -12.55
N GLU A 116 8.60 -7.04 -12.74
CA GLU A 116 8.92 -8.47 -12.87
C GLU A 116 10.02 -8.72 -13.90
N GLN A 117 9.96 -8.03 -15.05
CA GLN A 117 10.95 -8.14 -16.10
C GLN A 117 12.35 -7.71 -15.64
N GLU A 118 12.45 -6.62 -14.87
CA GLU A 118 13.72 -6.17 -14.30
C GLU A 118 14.24 -7.14 -13.24
N MET A 119 13.36 -7.71 -12.40
CA MET A 119 13.74 -8.74 -11.43
C MET A 119 14.22 -10.01 -12.13
N LEU A 120 13.51 -10.47 -13.16
CA LEU A 120 13.88 -11.63 -13.96
C LEU A 120 15.22 -11.41 -14.67
N GLU A 121 15.45 -10.22 -15.24
CA GLU A 121 16.71 -9.86 -15.89
C GLU A 121 17.86 -9.81 -14.88
N ALA A 122 17.63 -9.26 -13.69
CA ALA A 122 18.62 -9.21 -12.62
C ALA A 122 19.07 -10.61 -12.19
N PHE A 123 18.13 -11.56 -12.03
CA PHE A 123 18.48 -12.96 -11.71
C PHE A 123 19.03 -13.72 -12.93
N ALA A 124 18.56 -13.42 -14.15
CA ALA A 124 19.04 -14.06 -15.37
C ALA A 124 20.52 -13.76 -15.66
N CYS A 125 21.06 -12.64 -15.17
CA CYS A 125 22.50 -12.38 -15.23
C CYS A 125 23.36 -13.46 -14.52
N PHE A 126 22.79 -14.19 -13.56
CA PHE A 126 23.48 -15.23 -12.79
C PHE A 126 23.14 -16.65 -13.27
N ASP A 127 22.07 -16.80 -14.03
CA ASP A 127 21.67 -18.05 -14.64
C ASP A 127 22.22 -18.15 -16.07
N GLU A 128 23.52 -18.46 -16.20
CA GLU A 128 24.21 -18.61 -17.50
C GLU A 128 23.51 -19.61 -18.43
N LYS A 129 22.77 -20.57 -17.86
CA LYS A 129 22.06 -21.62 -18.59
C LYS A 129 20.60 -21.28 -18.87
N ASN A 130 20.10 -20.20 -18.28
CA ASN A 130 18.71 -19.73 -18.37
C ASN A 130 17.69 -20.84 -17.99
N GLU A 131 18.05 -21.69 -17.03
CA GLU A 131 17.25 -22.80 -16.51
C GLU A 131 16.08 -22.32 -15.62
N GLY A 132 16.13 -21.07 -15.14
CA GLY A 132 15.20 -20.47 -14.19
C GLY A 132 15.61 -20.68 -12.72
N PHE A 133 16.84 -21.10 -12.46
CA PHE A 133 17.36 -21.39 -11.13
C PHE A 133 18.72 -20.74 -10.90
N VAL A 134 18.94 -20.25 -9.68
CA VAL A 134 20.22 -19.72 -9.20
C VAL A 134 20.60 -20.38 -7.88
N ARG A 135 21.87 -20.35 -7.47
CA ARG A 135 22.26 -20.95 -6.19
C ARG A 135 21.80 -20.09 -5.02
N GLY A 136 21.18 -20.71 -4.02
CA GLY A 136 20.73 -20.02 -2.81
C GLY A 136 21.88 -19.40 -2.02
N GLY A 137 23.02 -20.09 -1.95
CA GLY A 137 24.24 -19.55 -1.35
C GLY A 137 24.72 -18.25 -2.01
N GLU A 138 24.69 -18.17 -3.34
CA GLU A 138 25.05 -16.97 -4.09
C GLU A 138 24.05 -15.85 -3.80
N VAL A 139 22.74 -16.11 -3.92
CA VAL A 139 21.69 -15.11 -3.63
C VAL A 139 21.84 -14.52 -2.22
N ARG A 140 22.17 -15.35 -1.23
CA ARG A 140 22.43 -14.89 0.15
C ARG A 140 23.63 -13.94 0.23
N GLU A 141 24.73 -14.27 -0.44
CA GLU A 141 25.92 -13.43 -0.46
C GLU A 141 25.67 -12.09 -1.15
N TRP A 142 24.91 -12.08 -2.25
CA TRP A 142 24.56 -10.86 -2.98
C TRP A 142 23.65 -9.93 -2.17
N LEU A 143 22.55 -10.47 -1.64
CA LEU A 143 21.57 -9.70 -0.85
C LEU A 143 22.13 -9.23 0.51
N GLY A 144 23.13 -9.93 1.04
CA GLY A 144 23.84 -9.52 2.26
C GLY A 144 25.04 -8.60 2.02
N GLY A 145 25.66 -8.67 0.83
CA GLY A 145 26.95 -8.03 0.53
C GLY A 145 26.87 -6.77 -0.32
N THR A 146 25.90 -6.68 -1.24
CA THR A 146 25.88 -5.67 -2.33
C THR A 146 24.63 -4.79 -2.27
N GLY A 147 24.80 -3.48 -2.37
CA GLY A 147 23.68 -2.52 -2.46
C GLY A 147 22.93 -2.30 -1.13
N ASP A 148 21.60 -2.30 -1.21
CA ASP A 148 20.69 -2.19 -0.05
C ASP A 148 20.61 -3.54 0.67
N ARG A 149 21.29 -3.63 1.81
CA ARG A 149 21.56 -4.91 2.47
C ARG A 149 20.32 -5.42 3.18
N MET A 150 19.85 -6.58 2.76
CA MET A 150 18.80 -7.29 3.46
C MET A 150 19.37 -7.95 4.73
N SER A 151 18.58 -7.97 5.80
CA SER A 151 18.92 -8.73 7.00
C SER A 151 18.87 -10.23 6.71
N GLU A 152 19.63 -11.05 7.44
CA GLU A 152 19.59 -12.50 7.27
C GLU A 152 18.18 -13.09 7.41
N LYS A 153 17.35 -12.49 8.29
CA LYS A 153 15.95 -12.88 8.45
C LYS A 153 15.10 -12.59 7.22
N GLU A 154 15.39 -11.54 6.48
CA GLU A 154 14.71 -11.21 5.23
C GLU A 154 15.16 -12.14 4.11
N ILE A 155 16.45 -12.44 4.06
CA ILE A 155 17.01 -13.39 3.10
C ILE A 155 16.47 -14.81 3.35
N ASP A 156 16.37 -15.24 4.61
CA ASP A 156 15.78 -16.54 4.97
C ASP A 156 14.30 -16.63 4.60
N ARG A 157 13.56 -15.52 4.72
CA ARG A 157 12.17 -15.44 4.25
C ARG A 157 12.06 -15.52 2.74
N LEU A 158 13.01 -14.93 2.02
CA LEU A 158 13.08 -14.99 0.56
C LEU A 158 13.46 -16.40 0.08
N LEU A 159 14.48 -17.00 0.69
CA LEU A 159 14.97 -18.35 0.43
C LEU A 159 14.18 -19.41 1.21
N HIS A 160 12.86 -19.36 1.09
CA HIS A 160 11.96 -20.33 1.69
C HIS A 160 11.25 -21.17 0.62
N ALA A 161 10.75 -22.34 1.01
CA ALA A 161 9.88 -23.14 0.16
C ALA A 161 8.60 -22.34 -0.20
N PRO A 162 8.02 -22.51 -1.40
CA PRO A 162 8.37 -23.50 -2.43
C PRO A 162 9.48 -23.06 -3.41
N PHE A 163 10.05 -21.87 -3.23
CA PHE A 163 10.98 -21.28 -4.19
C PHE A 163 12.42 -21.77 -4.01
N TYR A 164 12.79 -22.22 -2.82
CA TYR A 164 14.12 -22.73 -2.50
C TYR A 164 14.08 -24.20 -2.09
N ASP A 165 15.01 -25.00 -2.64
CA ASP A 165 15.26 -26.37 -2.21
C ASP A 165 16.60 -26.47 -1.45
N PRO A 166 16.58 -26.70 -0.11
CA PRO A 166 17.78 -26.84 0.70
C PRO A 166 18.68 -28.02 0.32
N LYS A 167 18.15 -29.03 -0.39
CA LYS A 167 18.94 -30.23 -0.77
C LYS A 167 19.81 -29.99 -1.98
N THR A 168 19.30 -29.20 -2.93
CA THR A 168 19.98 -28.90 -4.20
C THR A 168 20.63 -27.52 -4.18
N ASP A 169 20.34 -26.71 -3.16
CA ASP A 169 20.72 -25.29 -3.04
C ASP A 169 20.24 -24.46 -4.25
N LEU A 170 19.11 -24.85 -4.86
CA LEU A 170 18.55 -24.17 -6.01
C LEU A 170 17.39 -23.28 -5.59
N PHE A 171 17.44 -22.02 -6.02
CA PHE A 171 16.39 -21.02 -5.87
C PHE A 171 15.73 -20.76 -7.23
N ASN A 172 14.44 -21.08 -7.33
CA ASN A 172 13.60 -20.84 -8.49
C ASN A 172 13.11 -19.38 -8.50
N TYR A 173 13.95 -18.50 -9.02
CA TYR A 173 13.65 -17.07 -9.09
C TYR A 173 12.48 -16.77 -10.04
N ARG A 174 12.25 -17.59 -11.08
CA ARG A 174 11.10 -17.40 -11.99
C ARG A 174 9.78 -17.61 -11.29
N LEU A 175 9.68 -18.67 -10.50
CA LEU A 175 8.50 -18.94 -9.70
C LEU A 175 8.32 -17.86 -8.63
N TRP A 176 9.41 -17.43 -7.99
CA TRP A 176 9.37 -16.37 -7.00
C TRP A 176 8.89 -15.02 -7.58
N CYS A 177 9.47 -14.57 -8.70
CA CYS A 177 9.05 -13.36 -9.40
C CYS A 177 7.59 -13.44 -9.86
N SER A 178 7.17 -14.60 -10.39
CA SER A 178 5.79 -14.82 -10.82
C SER A 178 4.82 -14.84 -9.63
N THR A 179 5.18 -15.47 -8.51
CA THR A 179 4.33 -15.52 -7.31
C THR A 179 4.25 -14.18 -6.58
N LEU A 180 5.31 -13.39 -6.56
CA LEU A 180 5.23 -12.01 -6.10
C LEU A 180 4.20 -11.20 -6.90
N ARG A 181 4.01 -11.52 -8.18
CA ARG A 181 2.92 -10.97 -8.99
C ARG A 181 1.57 -11.59 -8.66
N VAL A 182 1.46 -12.89 -8.39
CA VAL A 182 0.17 -13.54 -8.05
C VAL A 182 -0.39 -13.08 -6.69
N THR A 183 0.45 -12.59 -5.78
CA THR A 183 -0.05 -11.86 -4.60
C THR A 183 -0.68 -10.49 -4.93
N ASP A 184 -0.53 -10.01 -6.17
CA ASP A 184 -1.32 -8.95 -6.78
C ASP A 184 -2.35 -9.61 -7.72
N VAL A 185 -3.58 -9.76 -7.22
CA VAL A 185 -4.77 -10.20 -7.98
C VAL A 185 -4.79 -11.71 -8.29
N ASP A 186 -5.38 -12.50 -7.37
CA ASP A 186 -6.41 -13.52 -7.67
C ASP A 186 -6.68 -14.36 -6.40
N GLU A 187 -7.67 -13.94 -5.60
CA GLU A 187 -8.84 -14.75 -5.21
C GLU A 187 -9.94 -13.86 -4.60
#